data_AF-A0AA95JZC6-F1
#
_entry.id   AF-A0AA95JZC6-F1
#
_cell.length_a   1.000
_cell.length_b   1.000
_cell.length_c   1.000
_cell.angle_alpha   90.00
_cell.angle_beta   90.00
_cell.angle_gamma   90.00
#
_symmetry.space_group_name_H-M   'P 1'
#
loop_
_entity.id
_entity.type
_entity.pdbx_description
1 polymer ?
#
loop_
_entity_poly.entity_id
_entity_poly.type
_entity_poly.pdbx_seq_one_letter_code
_entity_poly.pdbx_strand_id
1 'polypeptide(L)'
;MNKKVGIISLLMTSICFFSIFLFYKKELKKEIEEQSTDTKKYNFPTNASLPNSTTKNTDSIKNKEEYLSSASSVNSSNKNEPINIEQAEEEKAFLLEKIKRDNAIERLNNNNLTEAERRDYVEIYNRLSQLDSFIYKNKMNELSEKVAEVEAKHDLKLKELGISK
;
A
#
# COMPACT_ATOMS: atom_id res chain seq x y z
N MET A 1 -35.22 37.28 -1.39
CA MET A 1 -35.15 36.10 -2.28
C MET A 1 -36.37 35.22 -2.07
N ASN A 2 -37.07 34.86 -3.15
CA ASN A 2 -38.25 34.00 -3.06
C ASN A 2 -37.85 32.58 -2.63
N LYS A 3 -38.50 32.04 -1.59
CA LYS A 3 -38.22 30.69 -1.05
C LYS A 3 -38.22 29.60 -2.14
N LYS A 4 -39.06 29.77 -3.18
CA LYS A 4 -39.13 28.88 -4.34
C LYS A 4 -37.83 28.85 -5.17
N VAL A 5 -37.15 29.99 -5.31
CA VAL A 5 -35.88 30.10 -6.06
C VAL A 5 -34.75 29.36 -5.35
N GLY A 6 -34.72 29.40 -4.01
CA GLY A 6 -33.74 28.66 -3.21
C GLY A 6 -33.89 27.14 -3.36
N ILE A 7 -35.13 26.64 -3.36
CA ILE A 7 -35.41 25.20 -3.53
C ILE A 7 -35.03 24.72 -4.94
N ILE A 8 -35.34 25.50 -5.97
CA ILE A 8 -34.98 25.17 -7.36
C ILE A 8 -33.46 25.15 -7.52
N SER A 9 -32.74 26.11 -6.94
CA SER A 9 -31.28 26.14 -6.99
C SER A 9 -30.65 24.93 -6.31
N LEU A 10 -31.21 24.48 -5.18
CA LEU A 10 -30.72 23.30 -4.45
C LEU A 10 -30.96 21.99 -5.22
N LEU A 11 -32.10 21.90 -5.91
CA LEU A 11 -32.40 20.74 -6.76
C LEU A 11 -31.44 20.66 -7.96
N MET A 12 -31.16 21.79 -8.62
CA MET A 12 -30.27 21.82 -9.78
C MET A 12 -28.83 21.46 -9.42
N THR A 13 -28.32 21.92 -8.27
CA THR A 13 -26.97 21.53 -7.83
C THR A 13 -26.90 20.04 -7.50
N SER A 14 -27.92 19.48 -6.84
CA SER A 14 -28.00 18.04 -6.53
C SER A 14 -27.97 17.18 -7.80
N ILE A 15 -28.71 17.56 -8.85
CA ILE A 15 -28.74 16.84 -10.13
C ILE A 15 -27.36 16.88 -10.82
N CYS A 16 -26.68 18.03 -10.79
CA CYS A 16 -25.33 18.16 -11.36
C CYS A 16 -24.29 17.28 -10.63
N PHE A 17 -24.34 17.20 -9.30
CA PHE A 17 -23.43 16.31 -8.57
C PHE A 17 -23.71 14.83 -8.87
N PHE A 18 -24.98 14.46 -9.01
CA PHE A 18 -25.37 13.09 -9.31
C PHE A 18 -24.93 12.64 -10.71
N SER A 19 -25.02 13.51 -11.72
CA SER A 19 -24.56 13.19 -13.07
C SER A 19 -23.04 13.02 -13.16
N ILE A 20 -22.26 13.85 -12.46
CA ILE A 20 -20.80 13.72 -12.35
C ILE A 20 -20.43 12.40 -11.68
N PHE A 21 -21.11 12.05 -10.58
CA PHE A 21 -20.86 10.79 -9.86
C PHE A 21 -21.10 9.55 -10.74
N LEU A 22 -22.18 9.53 -11.54
CA LEU A 22 -22.46 8.44 -12.47
C LEU A 22 -21.39 8.32 -13.57
N PHE A 23 -20.86 9.44 -14.05
CA PHE A 23 -19.81 9.45 -15.06
C PHE A 23 -18.51 8.83 -14.51
N TYR A 24 -18.05 9.27 -13.34
CA TYR A 24 -16.86 8.71 -12.68
C TYR A 24 -17.00 7.21 -12.39
N LYS A 25 -18.17 6.75 -11.94
CA LYS A 25 -18.41 5.33 -11.67
C LYS A 25 -18.32 4.47 -12.94
N LYS A 26 -18.70 5.02 -14.10
CA LYS A 26 -18.64 4.33 -15.39
C LYS A 26 -17.21 4.27 -15.93
N GLU A 27 -16.42 5.32 -15.74
CA GLU A 27 -14.99 5.36 -16.10
C GLU A 27 -14.20 4.29 -15.32
N LEU A 28 -14.41 4.20 -14.00
CA LEU A 28 -13.72 3.25 -13.12
C LEU A 28 -14.01 1.78 -13.48
N LYS A 29 -15.20 1.51 -14.03
CA LYS A 29 -15.60 0.14 -14.41
C LYS A 29 -14.96 -0.31 -15.73
N LYS A 30 -14.66 0.63 -16.64
CA LYS A 30 -13.97 0.32 -17.90
C LYS A 30 -12.50 -0.04 -17.68
N GLU A 31 -11.83 0.63 -16.74
CA GLU A 31 -10.42 0.39 -16.43
C GLU A 31 -10.16 -1.01 -15.82
N ILE A 32 -11.16 -1.57 -15.12
CA ILE A 32 -11.06 -2.91 -14.50
C ILE A 32 -11.29 -4.05 -15.52
N GLU A 33 -12.09 -3.82 -16.57
CA GLU A 33 -12.44 -4.87 -17.54
C GLU A 33 -11.31 -5.13 -18.54
N GLU A 34 -10.53 -4.10 -18.89
CA GLU A 34 -9.44 -4.18 -19.89
C GLU A 34 -8.18 -4.89 -19.35
N GLN A 35 -7.99 -4.95 -18.02
CA GLN A 35 -6.80 -5.55 -17.39
C GLN A 35 -6.91 -7.07 -17.12
N SER A 36 -8.08 -7.67 -17.39
CA SER A 36 -8.41 -9.04 -16.93
C SER A 36 -8.32 -10.14 -17.99
N THR A 37 -7.97 -9.84 -19.26
CA THR A 37 -8.07 -10.82 -20.36
C THR A 37 -6.77 -11.49 -20.82
N ASP A 38 -5.60 -11.18 -20.25
CA ASP A 38 -4.35 -11.84 -20.63
C ASP A 38 -3.62 -12.48 -19.44
N THR A 39 -3.97 -13.73 -19.12
CA THR A 39 -3.12 -14.61 -18.28
C THR A 39 -2.78 -15.88 -19.05
N LYS A 40 -1.71 -15.81 -19.84
CA LYS A 40 -1.00 -17.02 -20.31
C LYS A 40 -0.12 -17.55 -19.18
N LYS A 41 -0.44 -18.75 -18.69
CA LYS A 41 0.38 -19.54 -17.75
C LYS A 41 1.78 -19.76 -18.31
N TYR A 42 2.81 -19.34 -17.59
CA TYR A 42 4.19 -19.76 -17.82
C TYR A 42 4.67 -20.62 -16.65
N ASN A 43 5.10 -21.84 -16.95
CA ASN A 43 5.73 -22.75 -15.99
C ASN A 43 7.22 -22.38 -15.85
N PHE A 44 7.69 -22.17 -14.63
CA PHE A 44 9.12 -22.05 -14.32
C PHE A 44 9.77 -23.45 -14.27
N PRO A 45 10.88 -23.71 -14.98
CA PRO A 45 11.71 -24.87 -14.72
C PRO A 45 12.71 -24.57 -13.59
N THR A 46 12.63 -25.36 -12.53
CA THR A 46 13.62 -25.44 -11.45
C THR A 46 14.88 -26.14 -11.97
N ASN A 47 16.03 -25.49 -11.86
CA ASN A 47 17.37 -26.02 -11.50
C ASN A 47 18.49 -25.21 -12.16
N ALA A 48 19.40 -24.69 -11.33
CA ALA A 48 20.84 -25.03 -11.35
C ALA A 48 21.75 -23.84 -10.97
N SER A 49 22.46 -24.08 -9.87
CA SER A 49 23.88 -23.81 -9.63
C SER A 49 24.41 -22.38 -9.55
N LEU A 50 24.85 -22.09 -8.33
CA LEU A 50 25.72 -20.99 -7.89
C LEU A 50 27.13 -21.13 -8.50
N PRO A 51 27.80 -20.02 -8.85
CA PRO A 51 29.24 -19.98 -8.67
C PRO A 51 29.69 -18.79 -7.83
N ASN A 52 30.49 -19.12 -6.81
CA ASN A 52 31.35 -18.19 -6.09
C ASN A 52 32.40 -17.58 -7.02
N SER A 53 32.68 -16.28 -6.86
CA SER A 53 34.03 -15.77 -7.09
C SER A 53 34.29 -14.48 -6.31
N THR A 54 35.26 -14.56 -5.42
CA THR A 54 35.94 -13.49 -4.68
C THR A 54 36.99 -12.81 -5.55
N THR A 55 37.07 -11.47 -5.65
CA THR A 55 38.34 -10.68 -5.49
C THR A 55 38.18 -9.14 -5.54
N LYS A 56 38.54 -8.51 -4.40
CA LYS A 56 39.35 -7.30 -4.10
C LYS A 56 39.48 -6.06 -5.03
N ASN A 57 39.41 -4.90 -4.33
CA ASN A 57 40.04 -3.57 -4.49
C ASN A 57 39.53 -2.68 -5.65
N THR A 58 39.21 -1.38 -5.46
CA THR A 58 40.10 -0.31 -4.98
C THR A 58 39.29 0.96 -4.61
N ASP A 59 39.85 1.75 -3.69
CA ASP A 59 39.32 2.98 -3.10
C ASP A 59 39.02 4.15 -4.07
N SER A 60 37.94 4.88 -3.76
CA SER A 60 37.87 6.34 -3.56
C SER A 60 36.59 6.95 -4.16
N ILE A 61 35.71 7.46 -3.29
CA ILE A 61 35.06 8.79 -3.37
C ILE A 61 34.38 8.98 -2.01
N LYS A 62 34.88 9.97 -1.27
CA LYS A 62 34.31 10.40 0.01
C LYS A 62 33.05 11.24 -0.21
N ASN A 63 32.05 10.93 0.61
CA ASN A 63 31.05 11.82 1.19
C ASN A 63 29.92 12.34 0.28
N LYS A 64 28.82 11.58 0.20
CA LYS A 64 27.46 12.07 0.57
C LYS A 64 26.36 10.98 0.65
N GLU A 65 26.67 9.75 1.06
CA GLU A 65 25.65 8.71 1.29
C GLU A 65 26.04 7.87 2.52
N GLU A 66 26.00 8.50 3.70
CA GLU A 66 26.24 7.82 4.97
C GLU A 66 24.90 7.46 5.64
N TYR A 67 24.00 6.83 4.92
CA TYR A 67 22.93 5.98 5.45
C TYR A 67 22.58 5.03 4.31
N LEU A 68 22.63 3.71 4.53
CA LEU A 68 22.39 2.62 3.54
C LEU A 68 23.63 1.98 2.91
N SER A 69 24.61 1.58 3.72
CA SER A 69 25.54 0.52 3.31
C SER A 69 25.91 -0.35 4.51
N SER A 70 24.99 -1.22 4.93
CA SER A 70 25.24 -2.38 5.81
C SER A 70 23.97 -3.25 5.93
N ALA A 71 23.62 -4.03 4.90
CA ALA A 71 22.62 -5.10 5.08
C ALA A 71 22.79 -6.26 4.08
N SER A 72 24.03 -6.74 3.92
CA SER A 72 24.24 -8.12 3.48
C SER A 72 23.86 -9.05 4.64
N SER A 73 22.59 -9.47 4.74
CA SER A 73 22.24 -10.71 5.44
C SER A 73 20.89 -11.25 4.99
N VAL A 74 20.95 -12.37 4.29
CA VAL A 74 19.93 -13.42 4.30
C VAL A 74 19.43 -13.60 5.75
N ASN A 75 18.12 -13.57 5.95
CA ASN A 75 17.39 -13.54 7.24
C ASN A 75 17.46 -12.22 8.04
N SER A 76 16.53 -11.30 7.76
CA SER A 76 16.23 -10.17 8.63
C SER A 76 14.72 -10.01 8.87
N SER A 77 14.10 -11.06 9.40
CA SER A 77 12.95 -10.85 10.29
C SER A 77 13.40 -9.90 11.42
N ASN A 78 12.73 -8.74 11.55
CA ASN A 78 12.77 -7.79 12.68
C ASN A 78 13.79 -6.65 12.75
N LYS A 79 14.60 -6.32 11.74
CA LYS A 79 15.54 -5.20 11.92
C LYS A 79 14.99 -3.78 11.73
N ASN A 80 13.80 -3.59 11.14
CA ASN A 80 13.24 -2.25 10.90
C ASN A 80 11.70 -2.22 11.04
N GLU A 81 11.10 -2.81 12.06
CA GLU A 81 9.63 -2.65 12.23
C GLU A 81 9.30 -1.16 12.50
N PRO A 82 8.28 -0.57 11.85
CA PRO A 82 7.91 0.83 12.08
C PRO A 82 7.53 1.07 13.54
N ILE A 83 7.85 2.25 14.08
CA ILE A 83 7.55 2.59 15.48
C ILE A 83 6.06 2.91 15.66
N ASN A 84 5.42 3.51 14.66
CA ASN A 84 4.00 3.88 14.68
C ASN A 84 3.34 3.78 13.30
N ILE A 85 2.00 3.93 13.26
CA ILE A 85 1.20 3.82 12.03
C ILE A 85 1.55 4.96 11.08
N GLU A 86 1.71 6.19 11.57
CA GLU A 86 1.97 7.37 10.73
C GLU A 86 3.27 7.22 9.94
N GLN A 87 4.36 6.81 10.60
CA GLN A 87 5.64 6.54 9.95
C GLN A 87 5.53 5.39 8.94
N ALA A 88 4.77 4.34 9.26
CA ALA A 88 4.55 3.24 8.34
C ALA A 88 3.79 3.68 7.08
N GLU A 89 2.80 4.56 7.23
CA GLU A 89 2.02 5.12 6.12
C GLU A 89 2.85 6.09 5.26
N GLU A 90 3.67 6.94 5.89
CA GLU A 90 4.61 7.84 5.21
C GLU A 90 5.67 7.06 4.41
N GLU A 91 6.29 6.04 5.03
CA GLU A 91 7.28 5.19 4.36
C GLU A 91 6.63 4.45 3.19
N LYS A 92 5.43 3.88 3.38
CA LYS A 92 4.68 3.22 2.32
C LYS A 92 4.41 4.17 1.14
N ALA A 93 3.93 5.37 1.42
CA ALA A 93 3.65 6.37 0.40
C ALA A 93 4.91 6.76 -0.38
N PHE A 94 6.02 6.96 0.32
CA PHE A 94 7.32 7.26 -0.29
C PHE A 94 7.77 6.14 -1.24
N LEU A 95 7.71 4.87 -0.80
CA LEU A 95 8.13 3.73 -1.61
C LEU A 95 7.25 3.53 -2.85
N LEU A 96 5.93 3.74 -2.73
CA LEU A 96 5.00 3.69 -3.86
C LEU A 96 5.29 4.80 -4.88
N GLU A 97 5.55 6.03 -4.41
CA GLU A 97 5.94 7.13 -5.29
C GLU A 97 7.28 6.89 -5.96
N LYS A 98 8.24 6.24 -5.29
CA LYS A 98 9.50 5.81 -5.90
C LYS A 98 9.27 4.82 -7.04
N ILE A 99 8.48 3.76 -6.80
CA ILE A 99 8.13 2.76 -7.84
C ILE A 99 7.49 3.43 -9.06
N LYS A 100 6.58 4.38 -8.80
CA LYS A 100 5.87 5.11 -9.86
C LYS A 100 6.81 6.02 -10.65
N ARG A 101 7.63 6.82 -9.96
CA ARG A 101 8.61 7.73 -10.59
C ARG A 101 9.60 6.98 -11.48
N ASP A 102 10.03 5.81 -11.03
CA ASP A 102 11.02 5.01 -11.75
C ASP A 102 10.41 4.17 -12.88
N ASN A 103 9.08 4.19 -13.05
CA ASN A 103 8.33 3.28 -13.92
C ASN A 103 8.74 1.81 -13.68
N ALA A 104 8.96 1.44 -12.41
CA ALA A 104 9.61 0.19 -12.06
C ALA A 104 8.84 -1.04 -12.57
N ILE A 105 7.51 -0.99 -12.58
CA ILE A 105 6.65 -2.07 -13.08
C ILE A 105 6.90 -2.31 -14.58
N GLU A 106 6.90 -1.25 -15.39
CA GLU A 106 7.15 -1.36 -16.83
C GLU A 106 8.58 -1.84 -17.11
N ARG A 107 9.56 -1.30 -16.37
CA ARG A 107 10.96 -1.70 -16.51
C ARG A 107 11.22 -3.16 -16.10
N LEU A 108 10.54 -3.64 -15.06
CA LEU A 108 10.55 -5.04 -14.62
C LEU A 108 9.96 -5.95 -15.69
N ASN A 109 8.81 -5.58 -16.26
CA ASN A 109 8.13 -6.37 -17.29
C ASN A 109 8.92 -6.42 -18.60
N ASN A 110 9.57 -5.32 -18.97
CA ASN A 110 10.37 -5.21 -20.20
C ASN A 110 11.81 -5.73 -20.04
N ASN A 111 12.18 -6.27 -18.86
CA ASN A 111 13.54 -6.70 -18.52
C ASN A 111 14.62 -5.63 -18.79
N ASN A 112 14.27 -4.35 -18.63
CA ASN A 112 15.16 -3.21 -18.86
C ASN A 112 15.81 -2.73 -17.55
N LEU A 113 16.28 -3.68 -16.75
CA LEU A 113 16.86 -3.48 -15.43
C LEU A 113 18.11 -4.32 -15.26
N THR A 114 19.09 -3.74 -14.59
CA THR A 114 20.25 -4.48 -14.09
C THR A 114 19.85 -5.40 -12.94
N GLU A 115 20.67 -6.42 -12.65
CA GLU A 115 20.47 -7.30 -11.49
C GLU A 115 20.50 -6.55 -10.15
N ALA A 116 21.24 -5.43 -10.08
CA ALA A 116 21.25 -4.58 -8.90
C ALA A 116 19.88 -3.92 -8.70
N GLU A 117 19.36 -3.22 -9.72
CA GLU A 117 18.04 -2.59 -9.65
C GLU A 117 16.92 -3.59 -9.42
N ARG A 118 17.02 -4.79 -10.00
CA ARG A 118 16.05 -5.87 -9.77
C ARG A 118 16.00 -6.26 -8.30
N ARG A 119 17.16 -6.39 -7.64
CA ARG A 119 17.23 -6.68 -6.19
C ARG A 119 16.65 -5.53 -5.37
N ASP A 120 16.96 -4.29 -5.71
CA ASP A 120 16.42 -3.11 -5.02
C ASP A 120 14.88 -3.10 -5.06
N TYR A 121 14.29 -3.37 -6.23
CA TYR A 121 12.82 -3.44 -6.33
C TYR A 121 12.23 -4.61 -5.55
N VAL A 122 12.89 -5.77 -5.52
CA VAL A 122 12.47 -6.90 -4.67
C VAL A 122 12.48 -6.50 -3.20
N GLU A 123 13.50 -5.78 -2.74
CA GLU A 123 13.55 -5.26 -1.36
C GLU A 123 12.44 -4.26 -1.08
N ILE A 124 12.16 -3.34 -2.01
CA ILE A 124 11.05 -2.39 -1.88
C ILE A 124 9.72 -3.12 -1.77
N TYR A 125 9.44 -4.12 -2.61
CA TYR A 125 8.18 -4.87 -2.54
C TYR A 125 8.06 -5.69 -1.25
N ASN A 126 9.15 -6.32 -0.79
CA ASN A 126 9.17 -7.01 0.50
C ASN A 126 8.87 -6.04 1.64
N ARG A 127 9.47 -4.85 1.59
CA ARG A 127 9.25 -3.81 2.60
C ARG A 127 7.80 -3.33 2.59
N LEU A 128 7.23 -3.06 1.42
CA LEU A 128 5.81 -2.70 1.28
C LEU A 128 4.89 -3.75 1.89
N SER A 129 5.14 -5.04 1.65
CA SER A 129 4.36 -6.13 2.24
C SER A 129 4.44 -6.14 3.78
N GLN A 130 5.60 -5.85 4.36
CA GLN A 130 5.75 -5.73 5.81
C GLN A 130 4.98 -4.54 6.36
N LEU A 131 5.08 -3.37 5.71
CA LEU A 131 4.35 -2.17 6.08
C LEU A 131 2.83 -2.39 6.03
N ASP A 132 2.33 -3.03 4.98
CA ASP A 132 0.91 -3.36 4.84
C ASP A 132 0.41 -4.26 5.97
N SER A 133 1.17 -5.31 6.30
CA SER A 133 0.84 -6.19 7.42
C SER A 133 0.83 -5.42 8.75
N PHE A 134 1.82 -4.55 8.99
CA PHE A 134 1.90 -3.76 10.22
C PHE A 134 0.73 -2.78 10.35
N ILE A 135 0.45 -2.01 9.30
CA ILE A 135 -0.66 -1.04 9.27
C ILE A 135 -2.00 -1.76 9.47
N TYR A 136 -2.20 -2.88 8.77
CA TYR A 136 -3.43 -3.67 8.89
C TYR A 136 -3.65 -4.18 10.31
N LYS A 137 -2.64 -4.80 10.93
CA LYS A 137 -2.73 -5.33 12.29
C LYS A 137 -3.07 -4.24 13.30
N ASN A 138 -2.41 -3.09 13.21
CA ASN A 138 -2.66 -1.99 14.13
C ASN A 138 -4.08 -1.41 13.97
N LYS A 139 -4.53 -1.18 12.72
CA LYS A 139 -5.91 -0.71 12.46
C LYS A 139 -6.96 -1.71 12.93
N MET A 140 -6.68 -3.00 12.82
CA MET A 140 -7.58 -4.05 13.29
C MET A 140 -7.66 -4.08 14.82
N ASN A 141 -6.54 -3.91 15.52
CA ASN A 141 -6.52 -3.82 16.97
C ASN A 141 -7.32 -2.60 17.46
N GLU A 142 -7.08 -1.42 16.87
CA GLU A 142 -7.83 -0.20 17.19
C GLU A 142 -9.34 -0.36 16.97
N LEU A 143 -9.73 -1.00 15.86
CA LEU A 143 -11.13 -1.29 15.59
C LEU A 143 -11.73 -2.26 16.61
N SER A 144 -11.00 -3.31 16.97
CA SER A 144 -11.43 -4.28 17.97
C SER A 144 -11.67 -3.62 19.33
N GLU A 145 -10.79 -2.71 19.74
CA GLU A 145 -10.95 -1.96 20.99
C GLU A 145 -12.20 -1.06 20.96
N LYS A 146 -12.43 -0.35 19.86
CA LYS A 146 -13.63 0.48 19.68
C LYS A 146 -14.92 -0.34 19.70
N VAL A 147 -14.92 -1.51 19.07
CA VAL A 147 -16.07 -2.42 19.08
C VAL A 147 -16.35 -2.87 20.52
N ALA A 148 -15.34 -3.30 21.26
CA ALA A 148 -15.49 -3.70 22.66
C ALA A 148 -16.03 -2.57 23.53
N GLU A 149 -15.60 -1.32 23.30
CA GLU A 149 -16.12 -0.15 24.01
C GLU A 149 -17.61 0.09 23.70
N VAL A 150 -18.01 -0.02 22.43
CA VAL A 150 -19.40 0.14 22.00
C VAL A 150 -20.28 -0.96 22.58
N GLU A 151 -19.83 -2.21 22.57
CA GLU A 151 -20.53 -3.35 23.17
C GLU A 151 -20.71 -3.16 24.68
N ALA A 152 -19.67 -2.73 25.39
CA ALA A 152 -19.74 -2.45 26.82
C ALA A 152 -20.74 -1.32 27.13
N LYS A 153 -20.72 -0.23 26.36
CA LYS A 153 -21.71 0.87 26.48
C LYS A 153 -23.13 0.40 26.22
N HIS A 154 -23.32 -0.47 25.22
CA HIS A 154 -24.62 -1.03 24.90
C HIS A 154 -25.15 -1.93 26.02
N ASP A 155 -24.30 -2.82 26.55
CA ASP A 155 -24.67 -3.71 27.65
C ASP A 155 -24.98 -2.93 28.94
N LEU A 156 -24.29 -1.83 29.23
CA LEU A 156 -24.62 -0.93 30.33
C LEU A 156 -26.02 -0.32 30.15
N LYS A 157 -26.33 0.17 28.95
CA LYS A 157 -27.64 0.77 28.65
C LYS A 157 -28.79 -0.25 28.76
N LEU A 158 -28.56 -1.50 28.35
CA LEU A 158 -29.56 -2.56 28.51
C LEU A 158 -29.84 -2.83 30.00
N LYS A 159 -28.79 -2.89 30.83
CA LYS A 159 -28.93 -3.04 32.28
C LYS A 159 -29.71 -1.89 32.91
N GLU A 160 -29.45 -0.65 32.50
CA GLU A 160 -30.19 0.54 32.97
C GLU A 160 -31.69 0.47 32.61
N LEU A 161 -32.03 -0.15 31.49
CA LEU A 161 -33.42 -0.38 31.06
C LEU A 161 -34.06 -1.63 31.69
N GLY A 162 -33.35 -2.34 32.58
CA GLY A 162 -33.83 -3.57 33.20
C GLY A 162 -33.86 -4.78 32.26
N ILE A 163 -33.19 -4.70 31.11
CA ILE A 163 -33.07 -5.78 30.14
C ILE A 163 -31.75 -6.48 30.39
N SER A 164 -31.78 -7.69 30.99
CA SER A 164 -30.61 -8.55 31.09
C SER A 164 -30.54 -9.50 29.89
N LYS A 165 -29.33 -9.70 29.35
CA LYS A 165 -29.04 -10.79 28.41
C LYS A 165 -29.24 -12.16 29.04
#